data_AF-A0AAN7ZUK2-F1
#
_entry.id   AF-A0AAN7ZUK2-F1
#
_cell.length_a   1.000
_cell.length_b   1.000
_cell.length_c   1.000
_cell.angle_alpha   90.00
_cell.angle_beta   90.00
_cell.angle_gamma   90.00
#
_symmetry.space_group_name_H-M   'P 1'
#
loop_
_entity.id
_entity.type
_entity.pdbx_description
1 polymer ?
#
loop_
_entity_poly.entity_id
_entity_poly.type
_entity_poly.pdbx_seq_one_letter_code
_entity_poly.pdbx_strand_id
1 'polypeptide(L)'
;MEFLKLTRNKLSVEEISDLVSTPSCGALSIFVGTTRNNFDGKTVINLEYEAYETMAMKSLQSICNDLRSRWKTIENIAIYHRLGTVPIMEASIVIAISSPHRQEAMLAVQWCIDNVKKSVPIWKKEIYEGQTESWKENKESSIHPPRIKFFKLKDTSEIKVPFLPPHLIQVKADNEEIERRIHKFIELKREEINQSNIRDFCSRDNNETNEFSCARVDAKLIKRKDSKGHLKVSRVLNTYHRDQGNLEFLKKYGNKNGIEERIVNVETQLNLEHTTHKDTFARLQGIENRLLYLESLSPEYINFWNKNIHFQKLSNKKRIFTVEEIDSFINNLENKRAKLNLPSDEES
;
A
#
# COMPACT_ATOMS: atom_id res chain seq x y z
N MET A 1 -34.26 -2.70 -3.99
CA MET A 1 -33.71 -2.04 -5.20
C MET A 1 -32.62 -1.04 -4.82
N GLU A 2 -31.83 -0.59 -5.80
CA GLU A 2 -30.73 0.36 -5.60
C GLU A 2 -30.87 1.55 -6.55
N PHE A 3 -30.86 2.76 -6.01
CA PHE A 3 -30.97 4.01 -6.76
C PHE A 3 -29.73 4.86 -6.51
N LEU A 4 -28.80 4.81 -7.45
CA LEU A 4 -27.53 5.53 -7.36
C LEU A 4 -27.52 6.65 -8.40
N LYS A 5 -27.20 7.88 -7.98
CA LYS A 5 -27.15 9.02 -8.89
C LYS A 5 -26.11 10.05 -8.47
N LEU A 6 -25.26 10.43 -9.43
CA LEU A 6 -24.45 11.64 -9.36
C LEU A 6 -25.12 12.70 -10.24
N THR A 7 -25.38 13.88 -9.69
CA THR A 7 -26.07 14.95 -10.43
C THR A 7 -25.52 16.31 -10.08
N ARG A 8 -25.64 17.30 -10.97
CA ARG A 8 -25.30 18.70 -10.66
C ARG A 8 -26.52 19.49 -10.16
N ASN A 9 -27.71 18.92 -10.30
CA ASN A 9 -28.97 19.54 -9.89
C ASN A 9 -29.16 19.45 -8.37
N LYS A 10 -30.02 20.33 -7.84
CA LYS A 10 -30.42 20.30 -6.43
C LYS A 10 -31.09 18.97 -6.09
N LEU A 11 -30.75 18.42 -4.93
CA LEU A 11 -31.34 17.18 -4.42
C LEU A 11 -32.65 17.48 -3.70
N SER A 12 -33.71 16.76 -4.05
CA SER A 12 -34.98 16.75 -3.33
C SER A 12 -35.01 15.56 -2.37
N VAL A 13 -35.18 15.83 -1.06
CA VAL A 13 -35.25 14.78 -0.04
C VAL A 13 -36.54 13.98 -0.17
N GLU A 14 -37.64 14.64 -0.56
CA GLU A 14 -38.96 14.03 -0.74
C GLU A 14 -38.95 13.02 -1.89
N GLU A 15 -38.45 13.41 -3.07
CA GLU A 15 -38.34 12.51 -4.23
C GLU A 15 -37.51 11.27 -3.90
N ILE A 16 -36.41 11.44 -3.16
CA ILE A 16 -35.52 10.34 -2.79
C ILE A 16 -36.18 9.44 -1.73
N SER A 17 -36.93 10.02 -0.80
CA SER A 17 -37.72 9.30 0.21
C SER A 17 -38.80 8.42 -0.44
N ASP A 18 -39.50 8.96 -1.44
CA ASP A 18 -40.57 8.24 -2.13
C ASP A 18 -40.03 7.06 -2.94
N LEU A 19 -38.86 7.21 -3.57
CA LEU A 19 -38.21 6.14 -4.33
C LEU A 19 -37.92 4.88 -3.51
N VAL A 20 -37.57 5.05 -2.22
CA VAL A 20 -37.21 3.93 -1.35
C VAL A 20 -38.36 3.40 -0.51
N SER A 21 -39.48 4.12 -0.48
CA SER A 21 -40.67 3.75 0.28
C SER A 21 -41.38 2.55 -0.35
N THR A 22 -41.63 1.51 0.47
CA THR A 22 -42.33 0.30 0.03
C THR A 22 -43.30 -0.21 1.10
N PRO A 23 -44.39 -0.89 0.70
CA PRO A 23 -45.34 -1.47 1.65
C PRO A 23 -44.74 -2.52 2.60
N SER A 24 -43.62 -3.15 2.22
CA SER A 24 -42.91 -4.14 3.04
C SER A 24 -42.05 -3.54 4.16
N CYS A 25 -41.79 -2.23 4.13
CA CYS A 25 -40.90 -1.55 5.06
C CYS A 25 -41.68 -0.70 6.06
N GLY A 26 -41.50 -0.97 7.36
CA GLY A 26 -42.05 -0.17 8.45
C GLY A 26 -41.14 0.98 8.89
N ALA A 27 -39.92 1.06 8.37
CA ALA A 27 -38.95 2.09 8.72
C ALA A 27 -38.19 2.62 7.50
N LEU A 28 -37.98 3.93 7.51
CA LEU A 28 -37.17 4.67 6.56
C LEU A 28 -36.22 5.57 7.34
N SER A 29 -34.93 5.45 7.06
CA SER A 29 -33.89 6.31 7.63
C SER A 29 -33.24 7.11 6.51
N ILE A 30 -33.09 8.41 6.72
CA ILE A 30 -32.52 9.33 5.74
C ILE A 30 -31.41 10.16 6.39
N PHE A 31 -30.26 10.22 5.73
CA PHE A 31 -29.18 11.14 6.05
C PHE A 31 -29.09 12.23 4.99
N VAL A 32 -29.02 13.48 5.43
CA VAL A 32 -28.86 14.65 4.56
C VAL A 32 -27.60 15.41 4.98
N GLY A 33 -26.59 15.43 4.12
CA GLY A 33 -25.38 16.22 4.32
C GLY A 33 -25.57 17.62 3.74
N THR A 34 -25.71 18.64 4.59
CA THR A 34 -25.90 20.03 4.15
C THR A 34 -24.64 20.88 4.32
N THR A 35 -24.44 21.83 3.41
CA THR A 35 -23.35 22.81 3.51
C THR A 35 -23.58 23.75 4.70
N ARG A 36 -22.56 23.90 5.56
CA ARG A 36 -22.55 24.82 6.69
C ARG A 36 -21.87 26.14 6.29
N ASN A 37 -22.23 27.23 6.98
CA ASN A 37 -21.67 28.57 6.76
C ASN A 37 -20.30 28.79 7.42
N ASN A 38 -19.85 27.88 8.30
CA ASN A 38 -18.58 28.00 9.00
C ASN A 38 -17.75 26.72 8.94
N PHE A 39 -16.43 26.91 8.88
CA PHE A 39 -15.45 25.84 9.05
C PHE A 39 -14.15 26.41 9.63
N ASP A 40 -13.65 25.87 10.75
CA ASP A 40 -12.43 26.33 11.45
C ASP A 40 -12.35 27.85 11.65
N GLY A 41 -13.48 28.49 11.99
CA GLY A 41 -13.56 29.94 12.22
C GLY A 41 -13.57 30.80 10.95
N LYS A 42 -13.58 30.21 9.75
CA LYS A 42 -13.73 30.91 8.47
C LYS A 42 -15.16 30.84 7.94
N THR A 43 -15.60 31.92 7.30
CA THR A 43 -16.89 32.00 6.61
C THR A 43 -16.80 31.29 5.25
N VAL A 44 -17.58 30.23 5.08
CA VAL A 44 -17.68 29.46 3.82
C VAL A 44 -18.84 30.02 3.01
N ILE A 45 -18.61 30.35 1.73
CA ILE A 45 -19.63 30.87 0.82
C ILE A 45 -20.38 29.73 0.13
N ASN A 46 -19.64 28.75 -0.38
CA ASN A 46 -20.17 27.56 -1.02
C ASN A 46 -19.11 26.44 -1.02
N LEU A 47 -19.56 25.23 -1.35
CA LEU A 47 -18.71 24.08 -1.58
C LEU A 47 -18.74 23.72 -3.06
N GLU A 48 -17.62 23.26 -3.59
CA GLU A 48 -17.54 22.71 -4.93
C GLU A 48 -17.13 21.24 -4.84
N TYR A 49 -17.90 20.37 -5.50
CA TYR A 49 -17.70 18.93 -5.48
C TYR A 49 -17.31 18.41 -6.86
N GLU A 50 -16.21 17.67 -6.90
CA GLU A 50 -15.74 16.98 -8.10
C GLU A 50 -15.66 15.48 -7.84
N ALA A 51 -15.87 14.68 -8.87
CA ALA A 51 -15.86 13.23 -8.75
C ALA A 51 -15.28 12.58 -10.00
N TYR A 52 -14.58 11.48 -9.81
CA TYR A 52 -14.34 10.55 -10.91
C TYR A 52 -15.60 9.70 -11.10
N GLU A 53 -16.58 10.22 -11.86
CA GLU A 53 -17.96 9.73 -11.88
C GLU A 53 -18.09 8.21 -12.10
N THR A 54 -17.34 7.64 -13.06
CA THR A 54 -17.40 6.20 -13.37
C THR A 54 -16.88 5.33 -12.23
N MET A 55 -15.79 5.72 -11.58
CA MET A 55 -15.23 5.01 -10.43
C MET A 55 -16.09 5.22 -9.18
N ALA A 56 -16.60 6.43 -8.98
CA ALA A 56 -17.50 6.76 -7.87
C ALA A 56 -18.77 5.91 -7.92
N MET A 57 -19.40 5.76 -9.09
CA MET A 57 -20.57 4.89 -9.26
C MET A 57 -20.26 3.43 -8.92
N LYS A 58 -19.10 2.90 -9.37
CA LYS A 58 -18.67 1.53 -9.03
C LYS A 58 -18.42 1.36 -7.52
N SER A 59 -17.75 2.32 -6.89
CA SER A 59 -17.52 2.30 -5.44
C SER A 59 -18.84 2.35 -4.65
N LEU A 60 -19.78 3.20 -5.07
CA LEU A 60 -21.12 3.26 -4.47
C LEU A 60 -21.89 1.94 -4.59
N GLN A 61 -21.79 1.29 -5.75
CA GLN A 61 -22.40 -0.03 -5.95
C GLN A 61 -21.75 -1.10 -5.08
N SER A 62 -20.42 -1.08 -4.93
CA SER A 62 -19.71 -1.96 -3.99
C SER A 62 -20.20 -1.76 -2.55
N ILE A 63 -20.39 -0.51 -2.13
CA ILE A 63 -20.92 -0.20 -0.79
C ILE A 63 -22.33 -0.75 -0.62
N CYS A 64 -23.19 -0.67 -1.64
CA CYS A 64 -24.55 -1.24 -1.58
C CYS A 64 -24.51 -2.76 -1.42
N ASN A 65 -23.63 -3.45 -2.15
CA ASN A 65 -23.43 -4.89 -2.04
C ASN A 65 -22.96 -5.28 -0.61
N ASP A 66 -21.98 -4.55 -0.08
CA ASP A 66 -21.48 -4.77 1.28
C ASP A 66 -22.56 -4.52 2.33
N LEU A 67 -23.40 -3.49 2.13
CA LEU A 67 -24.51 -3.16 3.01
C LEU A 67 -25.56 -4.28 3.02
N ARG A 68 -25.95 -4.80 1.85
CA ARG A 68 -26.87 -5.94 1.74
C ARG A 68 -26.31 -7.22 2.34
N SER A 69 -24.99 -7.43 2.26
CA SER A 69 -24.34 -8.58 2.87
C SER A 69 -24.44 -8.57 4.40
N ARG A 70 -24.40 -7.36 5.01
CA ARG A 70 -24.49 -7.16 6.46
C ARG A 70 -25.92 -7.17 6.97
N TRP A 71 -26.83 -6.53 6.23
CA TRP A 71 -28.24 -6.39 6.61
C TRP A 71 -29.14 -6.94 5.51
N LYS A 72 -29.51 -8.21 5.64
CA LYS A 72 -30.36 -8.92 4.67
C LYS A 72 -31.80 -8.40 4.60
N THR A 73 -32.26 -7.71 5.66
CA THR A 73 -33.62 -7.15 5.77
C THR A 73 -33.77 -5.81 5.05
N ILE A 74 -32.70 -5.26 4.46
CA ILE A 74 -32.77 -3.98 3.76
C ILE A 74 -33.28 -4.18 2.34
N GLU A 75 -34.35 -3.45 2.04
CA GLU A 75 -35.09 -3.57 0.79
C GLU A 75 -34.53 -2.59 -0.23
N ASN A 76 -34.70 -1.28 0.02
CA ASN A 76 -34.26 -0.23 -0.90
C ASN A 76 -33.16 0.63 -0.32
N ILE A 77 -32.25 1.02 -1.21
CA ILE A 77 -31.11 1.89 -0.92
C ILE A 77 -31.11 2.97 -2.00
N ALA A 78 -31.06 4.24 -1.59
CA ALA A 78 -30.80 5.36 -2.47
C ALA A 78 -29.60 6.15 -1.98
N ILE A 79 -28.64 6.43 -2.88
CA ILE A 79 -27.48 7.28 -2.60
C ILE A 79 -27.35 8.28 -3.74
N TYR A 80 -27.61 9.54 -3.42
CA TYR A 80 -27.60 10.65 -4.36
C TYR A 80 -26.56 11.65 -3.90
N HIS A 81 -25.60 11.96 -4.76
CA HIS A 81 -24.58 12.95 -4.48
C HIS A 81 -24.63 14.07 -5.52
N ARG A 82 -24.61 15.31 -5.04
CA ARG A 82 -24.54 16.51 -5.86
C ARG A 82 -23.09 16.86 -6.18
N LEU A 83 -22.82 17.13 -7.44
CA LEU A 83 -21.53 17.59 -7.96
C LEU A 83 -21.64 19.07 -8.37
N GLY A 84 -20.50 19.71 -8.57
CA GLY A 84 -20.40 21.14 -8.84
C GLY A 84 -20.65 21.98 -7.58
N THR A 85 -21.14 23.20 -7.78
CA THR A 85 -21.32 24.17 -6.71
C THR A 85 -22.58 23.88 -5.87
N VAL A 86 -22.39 23.80 -4.56
CA VAL A 86 -23.42 23.60 -3.54
C VAL A 86 -23.39 24.77 -2.55
N PRO A 87 -24.36 25.69 -2.63
CA PRO A 87 -24.53 26.78 -1.69
C PRO A 87 -24.73 26.31 -0.23
N ILE A 88 -24.57 27.25 0.70
CA ILE A 88 -24.93 27.07 2.12
C ILE A 88 -26.39 26.61 2.25
N MET A 89 -26.67 25.78 3.26
CA MET A 89 -27.97 25.17 3.55
C MET A 89 -28.49 24.17 2.52
N GLU A 90 -27.80 23.96 1.39
CA GLU A 90 -28.20 22.96 0.41
C GLU A 90 -27.55 21.60 0.69
N ALA A 91 -28.26 20.53 0.29
CA ALA A 91 -27.78 19.16 0.44
C ALA A 91 -26.74 18.82 -0.64
N SER A 92 -25.57 18.35 -0.21
CA SER A 92 -24.54 17.78 -1.08
C SER A 92 -24.71 16.27 -1.25
N ILE A 93 -25.25 15.58 -0.25
CA ILE A 93 -25.53 14.15 -0.31
C ILE A 93 -26.83 13.83 0.42
N VAL A 94 -27.61 12.92 -0.16
CA VAL A 94 -28.78 12.31 0.47
C VAL A 94 -28.63 10.79 0.37
N ILE A 95 -28.72 10.12 1.51
CA ILE A 95 -28.74 8.65 1.60
C ILE A 95 -30.07 8.27 2.25
N ALA A 96 -30.85 7.42 1.61
CA ALA A 96 -32.12 6.93 2.13
C ALA A 96 -32.15 5.40 2.07
N ILE A 97 -32.52 4.75 3.17
CA ILE A 97 -32.54 3.30 3.28
C ILE A 97 -33.82 2.85 3.98
N SER A 98 -34.55 1.93 3.35
CA SER A 98 -35.77 1.34 3.89
C SER A 98 -35.55 -0.08 4.40
N SER A 99 -36.22 -0.39 5.53
CA SER A 99 -36.18 -1.70 6.18
C SER A 99 -37.51 -2.00 6.88
N PRO A 100 -37.87 -3.28 7.08
CA PRO A 100 -39.00 -3.66 7.92
C PRO A 100 -38.92 -3.12 9.35
N HIS A 101 -37.71 -2.96 9.89
CA HIS A 101 -37.46 -2.59 11.28
C HIS A 101 -36.53 -1.36 11.38
N ARG A 102 -36.78 -0.53 12.40
CA ARG A 102 -36.13 0.79 12.55
C ARG A 102 -34.63 0.71 12.85
N GLN A 103 -34.20 -0.31 13.60
CA GLN A 103 -32.82 -0.40 14.08
C GLN A 103 -31.85 -0.61 12.92
N GLU A 104 -32.20 -1.49 11.99
CA GLU A 104 -31.44 -1.83 10.81
C GLU A 104 -31.33 -0.63 9.86
N ALA A 105 -32.44 0.09 9.64
CA ALA A 105 -32.44 1.30 8.81
C ALA A 105 -31.49 2.38 9.38
N MET A 106 -31.51 2.62 10.70
CA MET A 106 -30.63 3.61 11.34
C MET A 106 -29.16 3.22 11.26
N LEU A 107 -28.82 1.98 11.62
CA LEU A 107 -27.44 1.48 11.61
C LEU A 107 -26.86 1.45 10.20
N ALA A 108 -27.66 1.05 9.21
CA ALA A 108 -27.20 0.95 7.83
C ALA A 108 -26.93 2.31 7.21
N VAL A 109 -27.76 3.33 7.47
CA VAL A 109 -27.52 4.69 6.98
C VAL A 109 -26.24 5.27 7.55
N GLN A 110 -26.03 5.12 8.86
CA GLN A 110 -24.79 5.56 9.51
C GLN A 110 -23.58 4.86 8.90
N TRP A 111 -23.63 3.54 8.77
CA TRP A 111 -22.54 2.79 8.15
C TRP A 111 -22.31 3.20 6.70
N CYS A 112 -23.37 3.46 5.93
CA CYS A 112 -23.28 3.86 4.53
C CYS A 112 -22.52 5.18 4.37
N ILE A 113 -22.90 6.24 5.11
CA ILE A 113 -22.23 7.55 4.99
C ILE A 113 -20.74 7.49 5.34
N ASP A 114 -20.38 6.75 6.39
CA ASP A 114 -18.98 6.58 6.81
C ASP A 114 -18.15 5.87 5.73
N ASN A 115 -18.73 4.88 5.04
CA ASN A 115 -18.03 4.19 3.96
C ASN A 115 -17.96 5.04 2.70
N VAL A 116 -19.03 5.78 2.35
CA VAL A 116 -19.03 6.69 1.20
C VAL A 116 -17.88 7.69 1.31
N LYS A 117 -17.75 8.36 2.45
CA LYS A 117 -16.68 9.34 2.69
C LYS A 117 -15.28 8.74 2.72
N LYS A 118 -15.16 7.46 3.07
CA LYS A 118 -13.89 6.74 3.15
C LYS A 118 -13.37 6.25 1.81
N SER A 119 -14.24 5.70 0.95
CA SER A 119 -13.82 4.93 -0.24
C SER A 119 -14.28 5.49 -1.57
N VAL A 120 -15.26 6.40 -1.60
CA VAL A 120 -15.76 6.95 -2.86
C VAL A 120 -14.89 8.14 -3.29
N PRO A 121 -14.36 8.15 -4.53
CA PRO A 121 -13.52 9.23 -5.07
C PRO A 121 -14.36 10.47 -5.42
N ILE A 122 -14.83 11.16 -4.39
CA ILE A 122 -15.50 12.47 -4.47
C ILE A 122 -14.71 13.44 -3.59
N TRP A 123 -14.28 14.54 -4.17
CA TRP A 123 -13.50 15.58 -3.52
C TRP A 123 -14.35 16.81 -3.29
N LYS A 124 -14.07 17.50 -2.18
CA LYS A 124 -14.71 18.77 -1.83
C LYS A 124 -13.67 19.88 -1.78
N LYS A 125 -14.04 21.02 -2.33
CA LYS A 125 -13.31 22.28 -2.31
C LYS A 125 -14.14 23.31 -1.56
N GLU A 126 -13.54 23.97 -0.59
CA GLU A 126 -14.22 25.00 0.21
C GLU A 126 -13.84 26.38 -0.34
N ILE A 127 -14.84 27.20 -0.63
CA ILE A 127 -14.65 28.56 -1.13
C ILE A 127 -15.01 29.52 0.00
N TYR A 128 -14.02 30.33 0.40
CA TYR A 128 -14.13 31.27 1.52
C TYR A 128 -14.28 32.70 1.02
N GLU A 129 -14.82 33.56 1.88
CA GLU A 129 -14.92 35.00 1.62
C GLU A 129 -13.52 35.64 1.62
N GLY A 130 -13.09 36.16 0.47
CA GLY A 130 -11.86 36.96 0.32
C GLY A 130 -10.53 36.20 0.34
N GLN A 131 -10.50 34.86 0.20
CA GLN A 131 -9.26 34.06 0.20
C GLN A 131 -9.18 33.00 -0.90
N THR A 132 -7.95 32.57 -1.17
CA THR A 132 -7.57 31.50 -2.09
C THR A 132 -8.21 30.17 -1.69
N GLU A 133 -8.80 29.51 -2.68
CA GLU A 133 -9.43 28.18 -2.62
C GLU A 133 -8.53 27.11 -1.99
N SER A 134 -9.13 26.22 -1.17
CA SER A 134 -8.42 25.07 -0.59
C SER A 134 -9.21 23.79 -0.80
N TRP A 135 -8.55 22.80 -1.43
CA TRP A 135 -9.02 21.42 -1.45
C TRP A 135 -8.88 20.79 -0.06
N LYS A 136 -9.88 20.02 0.36
CA LYS A 136 -9.88 19.30 1.65
C LYS A 136 -9.81 17.80 1.43
N GLU A 137 -8.90 17.16 2.15
CA GLU A 137 -8.88 15.70 2.29
C GLU A 137 -9.94 15.25 3.30
N ASN A 138 -10.60 14.11 3.04
CA ASN A 138 -11.52 13.52 4.00
C ASN A 138 -10.72 12.91 5.17
N LYS A 139 -11.03 13.29 6.40
CA LYS A 139 -10.41 12.69 7.60
C LYS A 139 -10.62 11.17 7.68
N GLU A 140 -11.66 10.68 7.02
CA GLU A 140 -12.10 9.29 6.99
C GLU A 140 -11.41 8.48 5.88
N SER A 141 -10.85 9.13 4.84
CA SER A 141 -10.06 8.48 3.80
C SER A 141 -8.66 8.20 4.31
N SER A 142 -8.51 7.15 5.11
CA SER A 142 -7.19 6.63 5.49
C SER A 142 -6.59 5.84 4.31
N ILE A 143 -6.36 6.49 3.17
CA ILE A 143 -5.37 6.01 2.18
C ILE A 143 -4.01 6.44 2.71
N HIS A 144 -3.65 5.94 3.88
CA HIS A 144 -2.24 5.75 4.12
C HIS A 144 -1.91 4.48 3.34
N PRO A 145 -0.90 4.46 2.44
CA PRO A 145 -0.25 3.19 2.12
C PRO A 145 -0.04 2.47 3.46
N PRO A 146 -0.26 1.14 3.55
CA PRO A 146 -0.19 0.43 4.82
C PRO A 146 1.01 0.99 5.52
N ARG A 147 0.80 1.71 6.64
CA ARG A 147 1.89 2.41 7.31
C ARG A 147 2.88 1.29 7.51
N ILE A 148 3.93 1.24 6.67
CA ILE A 148 5.20 0.68 7.08
C ILE A 148 5.32 1.35 8.42
N LYS A 149 5.38 0.54 9.47
CA LYS A 149 5.66 1.07 10.79
C LYS A 149 7.01 1.76 10.60
N PHE A 150 7.00 3.02 10.16
CA PHE A 150 8.05 3.97 10.40
C PHE A 150 8.21 3.77 11.87
N PHE A 151 9.34 3.15 12.23
CA PHE A 151 9.72 2.92 13.60
C PHE A 151 9.22 4.13 14.34
N LYS A 152 8.22 3.93 15.21
CA LYS A 152 7.83 4.98 16.13
C LYS A 152 9.12 5.22 16.89
N LEU A 153 9.86 6.27 16.52
CA LEU A 153 10.96 6.82 17.29
C LEU A 153 10.31 7.36 18.55
N LYS A 154 9.89 6.44 19.42
CA LYS A 154 9.38 6.72 20.75
C LYS A 154 10.51 6.85 21.76
N ASP A 155 11.73 6.53 21.33
CA ASP A 155 12.97 6.80 22.03
C ASP A 155 13.94 7.48 21.06
N THR A 156 13.69 8.74 20.69
CA THR A 156 14.84 9.65 20.55
C THR A 156 15.17 10.08 21.97
N SER A 157 15.92 9.25 22.69
CA SER A 157 16.86 9.82 23.66
C SER A 157 17.60 10.92 22.90
N GLU A 158 17.67 12.13 23.46
CA GLU A 158 18.48 13.21 22.91
C GLU A 158 19.82 12.60 22.48
N ILE A 159 20.03 12.52 21.16
CA ILE A 159 21.29 12.01 20.64
C ILE A 159 22.29 13.07 21.09
N LYS A 160 23.05 12.78 22.15
CA LYS A 160 24.17 13.61 22.57
C LYS A 160 25.19 13.53 21.45
N VAL A 161 25.08 14.46 20.50
CA VAL A 161 26.05 14.62 19.43
C VAL A 161 27.36 15.00 20.14
N PRO A 162 28.42 14.18 20.07
CA PRO A 162 29.70 14.56 20.66
C PRO A 162 30.14 15.88 20.03
N PHE A 163 30.71 16.78 20.84
CA PHE A 163 31.24 18.05 20.36
C PHE A 163 32.27 17.76 19.25
N LEU A 164 31.86 18.00 18.00
CA LEU A 164 32.74 17.87 16.85
C LEU A 164 33.47 19.21 16.67
N PRO A 165 34.81 19.20 16.62
CA PRO A 165 35.58 20.38 16.28
C PRO A 165 35.06 21.03 14.98
N PRO A 166 34.89 22.37 14.91
CA PRO A 166 34.25 23.05 13.78
C PRO A 166 34.90 22.78 12.41
N HIS A 167 36.19 22.43 12.38
CA HIS A 167 36.92 22.11 11.15
C HIS A 167 36.54 20.76 10.52
N LEU A 168 35.82 19.89 11.24
CA LEU A 168 35.30 18.61 10.74
C LEU A 168 33.89 18.75 10.13
N ILE A 169 33.25 19.91 10.28
CA ILE A 169 31.91 20.18 9.75
C ILE A 169 32.06 20.77 8.34
N GLN A 170 31.97 19.92 7.31
CA GLN A 170 32.12 20.35 5.90
C GLN A 170 30.88 21.04 5.34
N VAL A 171 29.70 20.80 5.92
CA VAL A 171 28.44 21.34 5.44
C VAL A 171 27.69 21.91 6.63
N LYS A 172 27.49 23.22 6.62
CA LYS A 172 26.62 23.94 7.56
C LYS A 172 25.38 24.37 6.78
N ALA A 173 24.21 23.92 7.23
CA ALA A 173 22.94 24.33 6.66
C ALA A 173 22.07 24.86 7.79
N ASP A 174 21.48 26.03 7.58
CA ASP A 174 20.52 26.59 8.52
C ASP A 174 19.22 25.78 8.46
N ASN A 175 18.46 25.80 9.55
CA ASN A 175 17.25 24.99 9.67
C ASN A 175 16.22 25.33 8.57
N GLU A 176 16.17 26.60 8.17
CA GLU A 176 15.34 27.07 7.04
C GLU A 176 15.74 26.45 5.70
N GLU A 177 17.04 26.27 5.44
CA GLU A 177 17.54 25.64 4.21
C GLU A 177 17.25 24.13 4.19
N ILE A 178 17.29 23.47 5.36
CA ILE A 178 16.92 22.06 5.51
C ILE A 178 15.42 21.89 5.21
N GLU A 179 14.56 22.69 5.84
CA GLU A 179 13.12 22.65 5.63
C GLU A 179 12.75 22.97 4.18
N ARG A 180 13.42 23.96 3.56
CA ARG A 180 13.24 24.29 2.15
C ARG A 180 13.58 23.11 1.23
N ARG A 181 14.65 22.36 1.53
CA ARG A 181 15.03 21.16 0.75
C ARG A 181 14.05 20.02 0.95
N ILE A 182 13.55 19.82 2.16
CA ILE A 182 12.52 18.81 2.45
C ILE A 182 11.24 19.13 1.65
N HIS A 183 10.76 20.37 1.72
CA HIS A 183 9.58 20.79 0.96
C HIS A 183 9.77 20.62 -0.54
N LYS A 184 10.91 21.06 -1.08
CA LYS A 184 11.21 20.93 -2.52
C LYS A 184 11.33 19.47 -2.96
N PHE A 185 11.87 18.59 -2.10
CA PHE A 185 11.90 17.15 -2.36
C PHE A 185 10.49 16.54 -2.40
N ILE A 186 9.63 16.90 -1.45
CA ILE A 186 8.24 16.41 -1.40
C ILE A 186 7.48 16.85 -2.64
N GLU A 187 7.62 18.11 -3.05
CA GLU A 187 7.00 18.69 -4.24
C GLU A 187 7.44 17.95 -5.51
N LEU A 188 8.76 17.82 -5.71
CA LEU A 188 9.31 17.07 -6.85
C LEU A 188 8.84 15.62 -6.88
N LYS A 189 8.73 14.96 -5.72
CA LYS A 189 8.23 13.58 -5.65
C LYS A 189 6.74 13.47 -5.96
N ARG A 190 5.94 14.46 -5.56
CA ARG A 190 4.51 14.51 -5.93
C ARG A 190 4.35 14.72 -7.42
N GLU A 191 5.12 15.62 -8.03
CA GLU A 191 5.11 15.84 -9.48
C GLU A 191 5.56 14.60 -10.26
N GLU A 192 6.61 13.93 -9.81
CA GLU A 192 7.10 12.69 -10.43
C GLU A 192 6.01 11.60 -10.42
N ILE A 193 5.34 11.41 -9.27
CA ILE A 193 4.22 10.47 -9.14
C ILE A 193 3.05 10.90 -10.02
N ASN A 194 2.71 12.19 -10.06
CA ASN A 194 1.61 12.69 -10.87
C ASN A 194 1.88 12.49 -12.36
N GLN A 195 3.11 12.79 -12.82
CA GLN A 195 3.55 12.54 -14.20
C GLN A 195 3.55 11.05 -14.56
N SER A 196 3.92 10.18 -13.61
CA SER A 196 3.78 8.73 -13.78
C SER A 196 2.32 8.33 -13.91
N ASN A 197 1.44 8.81 -13.02
CA ASN A 197 0.01 8.53 -13.08
C ASN A 197 -0.58 9.03 -14.41
N ILE A 198 -0.29 10.25 -14.84
CA ILE A 198 -0.76 10.78 -16.13
C ILE A 198 -0.28 9.89 -17.28
N ARG A 199 0.99 9.48 -17.31
CA ARG A 199 1.48 8.58 -18.37
C ARG A 199 0.83 7.20 -18.32
N ASP A 200 0.63 6.65 -17.12
CA ASP A 200 0.03 5.33 -16.91
C ASP A 200 -1.47 5.31 -17.25
N PHE A 201 -2.17 6.45 -17.13
CA PHE A 201 -3.61 6.58 -17.40
C PHE A 201 -3.95 7.22 -18.75
N CYS A 202 -3.06 8.03 -19.34
CA CYS A 202 -3.30 8.76 -20.59
C CYS A 202 -2.56 8.17 -21.80
N SER A 203 -1.79 7.09 -21.65
CA SER A 203 -1.27 6.33 -22.81
C SER A 203 -2.41 5.52 -23.46
N ARG A 204 -3.29 6.21 -24.19
CA ARG A 204 -4.23 5.64 -25.15
C ARG A 204 -3.67 5.85 -26.54
N ASP A 205 -3.25 4.78 -27.21
CA ASP A 205 -3.12 4.82 -28.66
C ASP A 205 -4.51 5.02 -29.28
N ASN A 206 -4.60 5.90 -30.27
CA ASN A 206 -5.82 6.36 -30.92
C ASN A 206 -6.60 5.30 -31.72
N ASN A 207 -6.33 4.01 -31.54
CA ASN A 207 -7.02 2.93 -32.26
C ASN A 207 -7.68 1.94 -31.27
N GLU A 208 -8.99 2.10 -31.15
CA GLU A 208 -10.04 1.13 -30.77
C GLU A 208 -9.93 0.28 -29.47
N THR A 209 -10.94 0.51 -28.60
CA THR A 209 -11.68 -0.50 -27.81
C THR A 209 -10.97 -1.19 -26.65
N ASN A 210 -10.34 -0.45 -25.75
CA ASN A 210 -10.14 -1.01 -24.41
C ASN A 210 -10.38 0.03 -23.31
N GLU A 211 -11.60 0.06 -22.80
CA GLU A 211 -12.07 0.99 -21.76
C GLU A 211 -11.63 0.59 -20.34
N PHE A 212 -10.86 -0.50 -20.21
CA PHE A 212 -10.54 -1.11 -18.92
C PHE A 212 -9.07 -1.52 -18.72
N SER A 213 -8.15 -1.09 -19.60
CA SER A 213 -6.72 -1.35 -19.39
C SER A 213 -6.08 -0.20 -18.61
N CYS A 214 -5.56 -0.51 -17.43
CA CYS A 214 -4.53 0.30 -16.79
C CYS A 214 -3.24 -0.53 -16.78
N ALA A 215 -2.11 0.08 -17.16
CA ALA A 215 -0.83 -0.61 -17.41
C ALA A 215 -0.30 -1.41 -16.21
N ARG A 216 -0.86 -1.22 -15.01
CA ARG A 216 -0.50 -1.95 -13.79
C ARG A 216 -1.03 -3.39 -13.73
N VAL A 217 -1.94 -3.79 -14.63
CA VAL A 217 -2.54 -5.13 -14.67
C VAL A 217 -2.54 -5.78 -16.06
N ASP A 218 -1.81 -5.23 -17.04
CA ASP A 218 -1.79 -5.74 -18.41
C ASP A 218 -0.96 -7.04 -18.53
N ALA A 219 -1.55 -8.15 -18.11
CA ALA A 219 -1.15 -9.49 -18.53
C ALA A 219 -2.06 -9.92 -19.70
N LYS A 220 -1.52 -9.96 -20.92
CA LYS A 220 -2.28 -10.40 -22.10
C LYS A 220 -2.35 -11.93 -22.14
N LEU A 221 -3.54 -12.48 -21.88
CA LEU A 221 -3.82 -13.91 -21.91
C LEU A 221 -3.97 -14.39 -23.37
N ILE A 222 -3.11 -15.29 -23.85
CA ILE A 222 -3.23 -15.88 -25.19
C ILE A 222 -3.24 -17.41 -25.08
N LYS A 223 -4.33 -18.03 -25.56
CA LYS A 223 -4.44 -19.49 -25.68
C LYS A 223 -3.86 -19.91 -27.03
N ARG A 224 -2.89 -20.84 -27.03
CA ARG A 224 -2.43 -21.47 -28.29
C ARG A 224 -3.57 -22.31 -28.86
N LYS A 225 -3.73 -22.29 -30.19
CA LYS A 225 -4.79 -23.02 -30.89
C LYS A 225 -4.68 -24.55 -30.73
N ASP A 226 -3.53 -25.05 -30.23
CA ASP A 226 -3.16 -26.46 -30.35
C ASP A 226 -2.90 -27.17 -29.00
N SER A 227 -3.29 -26.61 -27.84
CA SER A 227 -3.09 -27.31 -26.55
C SER A 227 -4.37 -27.43 -25.70
N LYS A 228 -4.59 -28.63 -25.14
CA LYS A 228 -5.64 -28.92 -24.14
C LYS A 228 -5.17 -28.77 -22.68
N GLY A 229 -3.93 -28.32 -22.41
CA GLY A 229 -3.46 -28.07 -21.04
C GLY A 229 -2.08 -27.42 -20.97
N HIS A 230 -1.93 -26.56 -19.96
CA HIS A 230 -0.78 -25.80 -19.46
C HIS A 230 -0.32 -24.51 -20.19
N LEU A 231 -0.30 -23.45 -19.38
CA LEU A 231 0.01 -22.04 -19.68
C LEU A 231 1.51 -21.83 -19.90
N LYS A 232 1.85 -20.91 -20.80
CA LYS A 232 3.21 -20.36 -20.90
C LYS A 232 3.16 -18.86 -20.68
N VAL A 233 3.76 -18.40 -19.58
CA VAL A 233 4.00 -16.97 -19.28
C VAL A 233 5.28 -16.56 -20.01
N SER A 234 5.24 -15.49 -20.81
CA SER A 234 6.44 -14.87 -21.37
C SER A 234 6.52 -13.41 -20.97
N ARG A 235 7.68 -13.01 -20.43
CA ARG A 235 7.97 -11.62 -20.04
C ARG A 235 8.18 -10.75 -21.28
N VAL A 236 7.68 -9.52 -21.23
CA VAL A 236 8.09 -8.44 -22.15
C VAL A 236 9.45 -7.92 -21.67
N LEU A 237 10.45 -7.92 -22.55
CA LEU A 237 11.75 -7.31 -22.30
C LEU A 237 11.65 -5.80 -22.50
N ASN A 238 11.77 -5.04 -21.41
CA ASN A 238 11.94 -3.59 -21.49
C ASN A 238 13.34 -3.27 -22.05
N THR A 239 13.40 -2.75 -23.27
CA THR A 239 14.64 -2.36 -23.95
C THR A 239 15.12 -0.95 -23.58
N TYR A 240 14.39 -0.19 -22.76
CA TYR A 240 14.82 1.13 -22.30
C TYR A 240 15.46 1.05 -20.91
N HIS A 241 16.75 0.69 -20.89
CA HIS A 241 17.60 0.92 -19.72
C HIS A 241 18.20 2.33 -19.81
N ARG A 242 17.94 3.16 -18.80
CA ARG A 242 18.61 4.44 -18.57
C ARG A 242 20.13 4.23 -18.53
N ASP A 243 20.86 5.14 -19.16
CA ASP A 243 22.32 5.27 -19.13
C ASP A 243 22.90 5.01 -17.72
N GLN A 244 23.58 3.88 -17.55
CA GLN A 244 24.49 3.67 -16.44
C GLN A 244 25.80 4.39 -16.75
N GLY A 245 25.86 5.66 -16.38
CA GLY A 245 27.13 6.36 -16.21
C GLY A 245 27.95 5.69 -15.11
N ASN A 246 29.00 4.99 -15.52
CA ASN A 246 30.24 4.66 -14.81
C ASN A 246 30.13 3.97 -13.42
N LEU A 247 30.24 2.63 -13.41
CA LEU A 247 30.20 1.74 -12.24
C LEU A 247 31.48 1.74 -11.36
N GLU A 248 32.47 2.60 -11.60
CA GLU A 248 33.73 2.58 -10.83
C GLU A 248 33.55 2.94 -9.35
N PHE A 249 32.53 3.71 -8.99
CA PHE A 249 32.31 4.16 -7.60
C PHE A 249 31.88 3.03 -6.65
N LEU A 250 31.15 2.03 -7.15
CA LEU A 250 30.64 0.90 -6.36
C LEU A 250 31.74 -0.08 -5.92
N LYS A 251 32.88 -0.12 -6.62
CA LYS A 251 34.03 -0.94 -6.22
C LYS A 251 34.76 -0.42 -4.98
N LYS A 252 34.57 0.85 -4.60
CA LYS A 252 35.34 1.50 -3.52
C LYS A 252 34.73 1.33 -2.13
N TYR A 253 33.44 1.01 -2.02
CA TYR A 253 32.71 0.97 -0.74
C TYR A 253 31.93 -0.34 -0.46
N GLY A 254 32.09 -1.36 -1.31
CA GLY A 254 31.48 -2.67 -1.09
C GLY A 254 32.26 -3.50 -0.08
N ASN A 255 31.77 -3.60 1.16
CA ASN A 255 32.25 -4.60 2.11
C ASN A 255 31.96 -6.00 1.54
N LYS A 256 33.00 -6.70 1.07
CA LYS A 256 32.89 -7.98 0.32
C LYS A 256 32.12 -9.08 1.07
N ASN A 257 32.01 -8.99 2.40
CA ASN A 257 31.47 -10.08 3.21
C ASN A 257 29.95 -10.02 3.43
N GLY A 258 29.31 -8.85 3.29
CA GLY A 258 27.89 -8.69 3.62
C GLY A 258 26.92 -9.13 2.51
N ILE A 259 27.34 -9.05 1.25
CA ILE A 259 26.54 -9.51 0.10
C ILE A 259 26.56 -11.04 0.05
N GLU A 260 27.74 -11.62 0.28
CA GLU A 260 27.94 -13.06 0.30
C GLU A 260 27.09 -13.75 1.40
N GLU A 261 27.15 -13.24 2.63
CA GLU A 261 26.33 -13.74 3.75
C GLU A 261 24.83 -13.68 3.44
N ARG A 262 24.37 -12.60 2.79
CA ARG A 262 22.97 -12.43 2.41
C ARG A 262 22.54 -13.38 1.30
N ILE A 263 23.39 -13.61 0.30
CA ILE A 263 23.11 -14.55 -0.78
C ILE A 263 23.05 -15.96 -0.21
N VAL A 264 24.02 -16.36 0.62
CA VAL A 264 24.04 -17.66 1.29
C VAL A 264 22.77 -17.87 2.12
N ASN A 265 22.36 -16.89 2.95
CA ASN A 265 21.14 -16.99 3.75
C ASN A 265 19.89 -17.19 2.89
N VAL A 266 19.80 -16.53 1.73
CA VAL A 266 18.67 -16.68 0.79
C VAL A 266 18.71 -18.04 0.08
N GLU A 267 19.89 -18.53 -0.30
CA GLU A 267 20.07 -19.88 -0.86
C GLU A 267 19.66 -20.97 0.14
N THR A 268 20.09 -20.84 1.40
CA THR A 268 19.69 -21.76 2.48
C THR A 268 18.19 -21.73 2.71
N GLN A 269 17.58 -20.54 2.68
CA GLN A 269 16.14 -20.40 2.82
C GLN A 269 15.42 -21.06 1.63
N LEU A 270 15.83 -20.81 0.39
CA LEU A 270 15.17 -21.40 -0.79
C LEU A 270 15.50 -22.89 -1.01
N ASN A 271 16.21 -23.53 -0.07
CA ASN A 271 16.69 -24.91 -0.16
C ASN A 271 17.44 -25.18 -1.47
N LEU A 272 18.20 -24.18 -1.93
CA LEU A 272 19.11 -24.34 -3.05
C LEU A 272 20.36 -25.04 -2.54
N GLU A 273 20.78 -26.11 -3.20
CA GLU A 273 22.08 -26.72 -2.90
C GLU A 273 23.16 -25.64 -3.07
N HIS A 274 24.10 -25.56 -2.12
CA HIS A 274 25.15 -24.55 -2.11
C HIS A 274 26.04 -24.74 -3.34
N THR A 275 25.63 -24.15 -4.45
CA THR A 275 26.39 -24.24 -5.68
C THR A 275 27.71 -23.51 -5.45
N THR A 276 28.82 -24.23 -5.64
CA THR A 276 30.19 -23.72 -5.57
C THR A 276 30.50 -22.73 -6.72
N HIS A 277 29.51 -21.98 -7.20
CA HIS A 277 29.69 -20.98 -8.24
C HIS A 277 30.33 -19.74 -7.62
N LYS A 278 31.56 -19.42 -8.04
CA LYS A 278 32.28 -18.20 -7.65
C LYS A 278 31.63 -16.91 -8.15
N ASP A 279 30.69 -17.01 -9.10
CA ASP A 279 30.05 -15.88 -9.74
C ASP A 279 28.70 -15.54 -9.07
N THR A 280 28.62 -14.33 -8.52
CA THR A 280 27.44 -13.82 -7.81
C THR A 280 26.22 -13.69 -8.72
N PHE A 281 26.41 -13.42 -10.01
CA PHE A 281 25.29 -13.23 -10.94
C PHE A 281 24.58 -14.55 -11.24
N ALA A 282 25.33 -15.63 -11.46
CA ALA A 282 24.77 -16.96 -11.67
C ALA A 282 23.94 -17.44 -10.46
N ARG A 283 24.41 -17.12 -9.25
CA ARG A 283 23.71 -17.44 -7.98
C ARG A 283 22.42 -16.66 -7.82
N LEU A 284 22.44 -15.36 -8.10
CA LEU A 284 21.22 -14.53 -8.10
C LEU A 284 20.21 -15.00 -9.14
N GLN A 285 20.67 -15.45 -10.31
CA GLN A 285 19.80 -16.02 -11.34
C GLN A 285 19.17 -17.35 -10.88
N GLY A 286 19.93 -18.20 -10.16
CA GLY A 286 19.39 -19.41 -9.54
C GLY A 286 18.30 -19.12 -8.50
N ILE A 287 18.52 -18.11 -7.66
CA ILE A 287 17.54 -17.61 -6.68
C ILE A 287 16.27 -17.11 -7.40
N GLU A 288 16.41 -16.29 -8.45
CA GLU A 288 15.28 -15.76 -9.23
C GLU A 288 14.45 -16.88 -9.85
N ASN A 289 15.12 -17.85 -10.48
CA ASN A 289 14.45 -19.00 -11.10
C ASN A 289 13.69 -19.86 -10.08
N ARG A 290 14.23 -20.04 -8.87
CA ARG A 290 13.59 -20.81 -7.80
C ARG A 290 12.38 -20.09 -7.23
N LEU A 291 12.48 -18.78 -7.00
CA LEU A 291 11.35 -17.96 -6.57
C LEU A 291 10.22 -18.01 -7.60
N LEU A 292 10.54 -17.85 -8.88
CA LEU A 292 9.55 -17.91 -9.96
C LEU A 292 8.85 -19.28 -10.04
N TYR A 293 9.61 -20.37 -9.85
CA TYR A 293 9.04 -21.71 -9.77
C TYR A 293 8.08 -21.86 -8.58
N LEU A 294 8.45 -21.36 -7.41
CA LEU A 294 7.61 -21.41 -6.21
C LEU A 294 6.35 -20.54 -6.35
N GLU A 295 6.44 -19.40 -7.01
CA GLU A 295 5.28 -18.57 -7.35
C GLU A 295 4.35 -19.24 -8.37
N SER A 296 4.89 -20.10 -9.24
CA SER A 296 4.11 -20.87 -10.21
C SER A 296 3.38 -22.07 -9.59
N LEU A 297 3.85 -22.56 -8.45
CA LEU A 297 3.18 -23.58 -7.65
C LEU A 297 2.26 -22.88 -6.64
N SER A 298 0.96 -22.82 -6.90
CA SER A 298 -0.16 -22.45 -5.99
C SER A 298 0.13 -21.51 -4.79
N PRO A 299 -0.66 -20.44 -4.56
CA PRO A 299 -0.48 -19.48 -3.45
C PRO A 299 -0.34 -20.08 -2.03
N GLU A 300 -0.70 -21.35 -1.83
CA GLU A 300 -0.56 -22.07 -0.57
C GLU A 300 0.89 -22.30 -0.11
N TYR A 301 1.91 -22.14 -0.97
CA TYR A 301 3.32 -22.29 -0.56
C TYR A 301 3.73 -21.31 0.57
N ILE A 302 3.12 -20.13 0.64
CA ILE A 302 3.29 -19.18 1.76
C ILE A 302 2.88 -19.79 3.12
N ASN A 303 1.94 -20.75 3.13
CA ASN A 303 1.54 -21.44 4.36
C ASN A 303 2.61 -22.44 4.85
N PHE A 304 3.50 -22.90 3.97
CA PHE A 304 4.61 -23.79 4.33
C PHE A 304 5.68 -23.06 5.15
N TRP A 305 5.94 -21.79 4.81
CA TRP A 305 6.84 -20.89 5.54
C TRP A 305 6.32 -20.48 6.93
N ASN A 306 5.01 -20.39 7.08
CA ASN A 306 4.39 -19.97 8.35
C ASN A 306 4.23 -21.12 9.35
N LYS A 307 4.30 -22.39 8.94
CA LYS A 307 3.97 -23.53 9.82
C LYS A 307 5.13 -24.39 10.31
N ASN A 308 6.38 -24.15 9.92
CA ASN A 308 7.53 -24.88 10.50
C ASN A 308 8.81 -24.06 10.54
N ILE A 309 8.81 -22.93 11.24
CA ILE A 309 10.04 -22.44 11.86
C ILE A 309 9.76 -22.01 13.29
N HIS A 310 9.80 -22.97 14.21
CA HIS A 310 10.23 -22.69 15.57
C HIS A 310 11.70 -22.24 15.49
N PHE A 311 11.92 -20.95 15.19
CA PHE A 311 13.18 -20.32 15.55
C PHE A 311 13.22 -20.34 17.07
N GLN A 312 13.93 -21.30 17.66
CA GLN A 312 14.59 -21.05 18.92
C GLN A 312 15.39 -19.77 18.69
N LYS A 313 14.92 -18.67 19.29
CA LYS A 313 15.71 -17.46 19.46
C LYS A 313 16.94 -17.87 20.28
N LEU A 314 18.00 -18.33 19.62
CA LEU A 314 19.33 -18.28 20.18
C LEU A 314 19.66 -16.79 20.25
N SER A 315 19.42 -16.26 21.44
CA SER A 315 19.88 -14.95 21.88
C SER A 315 21.40 -14.94 21.70
N ASN A 316 21.89 -14.47 20.55
CA ASN A 316 23.25 -14.00 20.38
C ASN A 316 23.40 -12.67 21.13
N LYS A 317 23.31 -12.73 22.47
CA LYS A 317 23.99 -11.76 23.31
C LYS A 317 25.48 -12.00 23.07
N LYS A 318 26.19 -11.00 22.53
CA LYS A 318 27.66 -11.00 22.51
C LYS A 318 28.14 -11.24 23.94
N ARG A 319 28.50 -12.48 24.27
CA ARG A 319 29.16 -12.81 25.54
C ARG A 319 30.62 -12.40 25.40
N ILE A 320 31.07 -11.54 26.29
CA ILE A 320 32.47 -11.19 26.44
C ILE A 320 33.08 -12.34 27.24
N PHE A 321 34.02 -13.06 26.64
CA PHE A 321 34.73 -14.17 27.29
C PHE A 321 36.02 -13.65 27.92
N THR A 322 36.37 -14.17 29.10
CA THR A 322 37.67 -13.89 29.71
C THR A 322 38.77 -14.70 29.01
N VAL A 323 40.03 -14.25 29.12
CA VAL A 323 41.17 -14.91 28.47
C VAL A 323 41.29 -16.39 28.90
N GLU A 324 41.08 -16.66 30.18
CA GLU A 324 41.12 -18.01 30.77
C GLU A 324 40.05 -18.95 30.20
N GLU A 325 38.85 -18.44 29.91
CA GLU A 325 37.79 -19.21 29.28
C GLU A 325 38.15 -19.56 27.82
N ILE A 326 38.78 -18.62 27.10
CA ILE A 326 39.23 -18.84 25.73
C ILE A 326 40.33 -19.92 25.69
N ASP A 327 41.30 -19.85 26.61
CA ASP A 327 42.39 -20.84 26.69
C ASP A 327 41.85 -22.25 27.04
N SER A 328 40.83 -22.32 27.90
CA SER A 328 40.11 -23.58 28.18
C SER A 328 39.43 -24.16 26.93
N PHE A 329 38.78 -23.30 26.13
CA PHE A 329 38.15 -23.71 24.88
C PHE A 329 39.15 -24.18 23.84
N ILE A 330 40.29 -23.50 23.72
CA ILE A 330 41.38 -23.88 22.80
C ILE A 330 41.92 -25.26 23.19
N ASN A 331 42.25 -25.48 24.46
CA ASN A 331 42.73 -26.78 24.95
C ASN A 331 41.71 -27.91 24.72
N ASN A 332 40.42 -27.64 24.91
CA ASN A 332 39.37 -28.63 24.64
C ASN A 332 39.26 -28.98 23.14
N LEU A 333 39.46 -28.00 22.26
CA LEU A 333 39.46 -28.23 20.82
C LEU A 333 40.70 -28.98 20.36
N GLU A 334 41.87 -28.68 20.90
CA GLU A 334 43.11 -29.40 20.63
C GLU A 334 43.01 -30.87 21.08
N ASN A 335 42.44 -31.12 22.26
CA ASN A 335 42.18 -32.48 22.74
C ASN A 335 41.15 -33.23 21.88
N LYS A 336 40.11 -32.55 21.39
CA LYS A 336 39.15 -33.15 20.45
C LYS A 336 39.79 -33.46 19.11
N ARG A 337 40.66 -32.59 18.61
CA ARG A 337 41.40 -32.80 17.36
C ARG A 337 42.42 -33.94 17.50
N ALA A 338 43.08 -34.06 18.65
CA ALA A 338 43.98 -35.17 18.95
C ALA A 338 43.23 -36.53 19.00
N LYS A 339 42.00 -36.55 19.53
CA LYS A 339 41.12 -37.74 19.50
C LYS A 339 40.62 -38.12 18.10
N LEU A 340 40.51 -37.16 17.18
CA LEU A 340 40.09 -37.39 15.80
C LEU A 340 41.24 -37.83 14.87
N ASN A 341 42.50 -37.65 15.30
CA ASN A 341 43.70 -37.97 14.53
C ASN A 341 44.43 -39.24 14.99
N LEU A 342 43.79 -40.10 15.79
CA LEU A 342 44.30 -41.44 16.06
C LEU A 342 43.76 -42.41 14.99
N PRO A 343 44.62 -42.98 14.12
CA PRO A 343 44.20 -43.99 13.15
C PRO A 343 43.81 -45.28 13.87
N SER A 344 42.64 -45.82 13.52
CA SER A 344 42.17 -47.14 13.92
C SER A 344 42.94 -48.21 13.13
N ASP A 345 44.13 -48.56 13.57
CA ASP A 345 44.74 -49.85 13.30
C ASP A 345 44.20 -50.84 14.33
N GLU A 346 43.37 -51.79 13.89
CA GLU A 346 43.23 -53.17 14.37
C GLU A 346 41.89 -53.77 13.89
N GLU A 347 41.90 -54.40 12.72
CA GLU A 347 41.16 -55.65 12.50
C GLU A 347 42.12 -56.62 11.81
N SER A 348 42.60 -57.58 12.62
CA SER A 348 43.17 -58.87 12.20
C SER A 348 42.06 -59.91 12.25
#